data_AF-A0A5Q6RZS2-F1
#
_entry.id   AF-A0A5Q6RZS2-F1
#
_cell.length_a   1.000
_cell.length_b   1.000
_cell.length_c   1.000
_cell.angle_alpha   90.00
_cell.angle_beta   90.00
_cell.angle_gamma   90.00
#
_symmetry.space_group_name_H-M   'P 1'
#
loop_
_entity.id
_entity.type
_entity.pdbx_description
1 polymer ?
#
loop_
_entity_poly.entity_id
_entity_poly.type
_entity_poly.pdbx_seq_one_letter_code
_entity_poly.pdbx_strand_id
1 'polypeptide(L)'
;MSTPRRVIVEADGGSRGNPGPAAYGAVLRDADSGTVLAQRAETIGVATNNVAEYSGLIAGLELVAEHAPGAEVEVRMDSKLVIEQMAGRWKIKHASMKPLAARAKELAPAGVVWTWIPRERNTAADAILNEALDAAKRGGPATAPAAAAGRAVEPSAVPADTGADTGTRNPMVGWRDPLADPPTTLTLVRHGATDNTIAKVFCGTGGSDPGLNDEGRAQAARAAAYVAAEGADVVVSSPLRRCRETAQVVADALGLDVVVDGGLQETEFGEWDGLTFAQVKDRDPVTLDRWLASTAIAPPGGESYDEVFARVQRLQRRLVAAYGGRRVVLVSHVTPIKMFVRLALDAPMPVIHRLELQPASVSTVRIWPDGIATLRAYDVVPPA
;
A
#
# COMPACT_ATOMS: atom_id res chain seq x y z
N MET A 1 -38.93 16.40 9.91
CA MET A 1 -37.89 16.72 8.91
C MET A 1 -38.19 15.88 7.69
N SER A 2 -38.12 16.44 6.47
CA SER A 2 -38.34 15.67 5.25
C SER A 2 -37.28 14.57 5.17
N THR A 3 -37.69 13.33 4.88
CA THR A 3 -36.76 12.24 4.60
C THR A 3 -35.88 12.65 3.40
N PRO A 4 -34.55 12.49 3.46
CA PRO A 4 -33.66 12.85 2.37
C PRO A 4 -33.97 12.01 1.12
N ARG A 5 -33.93 12.63 -0.06
CA ARG A 5 -34.17 11.92 -1.33
C ARG A 5 -32.97 11.10 -1.78
N ARG A 6 -31.76 11.54 -1.42
CA ARG A 6 -30.49 10.89 -1.78
C ARG A 6 -29.56 10.89 -0.57
N VAL A 7 -28.91 9.76 -0.32
CA VAL A 7 -27.98 9.59 0.80
C VAL A 7 -26.68 8.94 0.35
N ILE A 8 -25.60 9.26 1.07
CA ILE A 8 -24.27 8.68 0.89
C ILE A 8 -23.92 7.88 2.13
N VAL A 9 -23.51 6.62 1.94
CA VAL A 9 -22.93 5.77 2.98
C VAL A 9 -21.42 5.72 2.78
N GLU A 10 -20.67 6.11 3.79
CA GLU A 10 -19.21 5.95 3.87
C GLU A 10 -18.90 4.89 4.93
N ALA A 11 -18.18 3.83 4.57
CA ALA A 11 -17.89 2.74 5.50
C ALA A 11 -16.45 2.23 5.37
N ASP A 12 -15.89 1.75 6.47
CA ASP A 12 -14.55 1.16 6.57
C ASP A 12 -14.54 0.00 7.59
N GLY A 13 -13.53 -0.86 7.49
CA GLY A 13 -13.30 -2.01 8.35
C GLY A 13 -11.82 -2.37 8.45
N GLY A 14 -11.37 -2.70 9.66
CA GLY A 14 -9.94 -2.86 9.93
C GLY A 14 -9.67 -3.86 11.05
N SER A 15 -8.58 -4.60 10.90
CA SER A 15 -8.08 -5.58 11.85
C SER A 15 -6.62 -5.30 12.22
N ARG A 16 -6.32 -5.26 13.53
CA ARG A 16 -4.95 -5.16 14.06
C ARG A 16 -4.29 -6.54 14.03
N GLY A 17 -3.56 -6.83 12.96
CA GLY A 17 -2.87 -8.11 12.76
C GLY A 17 -3.71 -9.17 12.05
N ASN A 18 -4.20 -8.85 10.84
CA ASN A 18 -5.13 -9.64 10.01
C ASN A 18 -4.83 -11.16 9.87
N PRO A 19 -5.60 -12.08 10.52
CA PRO A 19 -6.75 -11.85 11.39
C PRO A 19 -6.37 -11.50 12.84
N GLY A 20 -6.94 -10.42 13.35
CA GLY A 20 -6.71 -9.90 14.70
C GLY A 20 -7.89 -9.07 15.20
N PRO A 21 -7.76 -8.39 16.35
CA PRO A 21 -8.80 -7.51 16.88
C PRO A 21 -9.29 -6.52 15.82
N ALA A 22 -10.58 -6.54 15.54
CA ALA A 22 -11.17 -5.86 14.40
C ALA A 22 -12.37 -5.03 14.80
N ALA A 23 -12.62 -3.97 14.03
CA ALA A 23 -13.78 -3.10 14.15
C ALA A 23 -14.20 -2.60 12.78
N TYR A 24 -15.39 -2.01 12.74
CA TYR A 24 -15.89 -1.30 11.57
C TYR A 24 -16.35 0.11 11.94
N GLY A 25 -16.51 0.96 10.93
CA GLY A 25 -17.11 2.28 11.02
C GLY A 25 -18.00 2.54 9.81
N ALA A 26 -19.17 3.16 10.02
CA ALA A 26 -20.09 3.58 8.97
C ALA A 26 -20.72 4.94 9.28
N VAL A 27 -20.82 5.81 8.27
CA VAL A 27 -21.39 7.15 8.33
C VAL A 27 -22.44 7.30 7.23
N LEU A 28 -23.63 7.76 7.59
CA LEU A 28 -24.72 8.10 6.68
C LEU A 28 -24.84 9.62 6.56
N ARG A 29 -24.82 10.13 5.32
CA ARG A 29 -24.94 11.55 5.02
C ARG A 29 -26.11 11.83 4.09
N ASP A 30 -26.73 12.99 4.28
CA ASP A 30 -27.58 13.60 3.26
C ASP A 30 -26.71 14.03 2.08
N ALA A 31 -27.05 13.60 0.86
CA ALA A 31 -26.20 13.80 -0.31
C ALA A 31 -26.16 15.25 -0.79
N ASP A 32 -27.22 16.03 -0.52
CA ASP A 32 -27.35 17.40 -1.00
C ASP A 32 -26.63 18.40 -0.07
N SER A 33 -26.74 18.20 1.25
CA SER A 33 -26.17 19.07 2.28
C SER A 33 -24.84 18.58 2.86
N GLY A 34 -24.51 17.29 2.70
CA GLY A 34 -23.34 16.65 3.32
C GLY A 34 -23.48 16.40 4.83
N THR A 35 -24.64 16.73 5.42
CA THR A 35 -24.91 16.59 6.86
C THR A 35 -24.88 15.12 7.26
N VAL A 36 -24.17 14.79 8.35
CA VAL A 36 -24.22 13.44 8.96
C VAL A 36 -25.60 13.24 9.57
N LEU A 37 -26.32 12.25 9.07
CA LEU A 37 -27.64 11.83 9.55
C LEU A 37 -27.50 10.83 10.70
N ALA A 38 -26.56 9.89 10.56
CA ALA A 38 -26.25 8.88 11.57
C ALA A 38 -24.85 8.30 11.35
N GLN A 39 -24.29 7.66 12.37
CA GLN A 39 -23.04 6.91 12.27
C GLN A 39 -23.04 5.73 13.26
N ARG A 40 -22.26 4.69 12.95
CA ARG A 40 -22.14 3.48 13.78
C ARG A 40 -20.72 2.95 13.70
N ALA A 41 -20.15 2.55 14.83
CA ALA A 41 -18.86 1.88 14.90
C ALA A 41 -18.88 0.86 16.05
N GLU A 42 -18.28 -0.30 15.82
CA GLU A 42 -18.27 -1.40 16.79
C GLU A 42 -17.08 -2.34 16.58
N THR A 43 -16.55 -2.90 17.65
CA THR A 43 -15.57 -4.01 17.56
C THR A 43 -16.27 -5.34 17.30
N ILE A 44 -15.70 -6.15 16.42
CA ILE A 44 -16.26 -7.45 16.02
C ILE A 44 -15.39 -8.64 16.49
N GLY A 45 -14.61 -8.43 17.55
CA GLY A 45 -13.69 -9.46 18.06
C GLY A 45 -12.50 -9.67 17.12
N VAL A 46 -12.12 -10.94 16.91
CA VAL A 46 -11.02 -11.30 15.99
C VAL A 46 -11.58 -11.61 14.61
N ALA A 47 -11.23 -10.81 13.62
CA ALA A 47 -11.69 -10.97 12.24
C ALA A 47 -10.61 -10.56 11.23
N THR A 48 -10.80 -10.88 9.96
CA THR A 48 -9.94 -10.36 8.88
C THR A 48 -10.39 -8.96 8.46
N ASN A 49 -9.50 -8.22 7.76
CA ASN A 49 -9.87 -6.91 7.18
C ASN A 49 -11.13 -7.01 6.32
N ASN A 50 -11.18 -7.97 5.39
CA ASN A 50 -12.34 -8.11 4.50
C ASN A 50 -13.65 -8.40 5.26
N VAL A 51 -13.58 -9.16 6.36
CA VAL A 51 -14.76 -9.40 7.21
C VAL A 51 -15.19 -8.08 7.86
N ALA A 52 -14.24 -7.32 8.40
CA ALA A 52 -14.51 -6.02 9.00
C ALA A 52 -15.09 -5.02 7.99
N GLU A 53 -14.56 -4.95 6.77
CA GLU A 53 -15.06 -4.05 5.72
C GLU A 53 -16.50 -4.39 5.32
N TYR A 54 -16.81 -5.67 5.17
CA TYR A 54 -18.19 -6.12 4.93
C TYR A 54 -19.11 -5.81 6.12
N SER A 55 -18.63 -5.93 7.35
CA SER A 55 -19.39 -5.53 8.55
C SER A 55 -19.70 -4.03 8.55
N GLY A 56 -18.73 -3.19 8.17
CA GLY A 56 -18.94 -1.74 8.01
C GLY A 56 -19.99 -1.41 6.95
N LEU A 57 -19.94 -2.09 5.80
CA LEU A 57 -20.96 -1.94 4.76
C LEU A 57 -22.36 -2.30 5.28
N ILE A 58 -22.50 -3.45 5.95
CA ILE A 58 -23.78 -3.92 6.49
C ILE A 58 -24.35 -2.89 7.45
N ALA A 59 -23.52 -2.39 8.38
CA ALA A 59 -23.92 -1.35 9.32
C ALA A 59 -24.37 -0.07 8.60
N GLY A 60 -23.68 0.36 7.55
CA GLY A 60 -24.06 1.51 6.75
C GLY A 60 -25.42 1.35 6.05
N LEU A 61 -25.71 0.16 5.52
CA LEU A 61 -27.01 -0.14 4.89
C LEU A 61 -28.14 -0.24 5.92
N GLU A 62 -27.87 -0.72 7.13
CA GLU A 62 -28.82 -0.68 8.24
C GLU A 62 -29.16 0.76 8.65
N LEU A 63 -28.16 1.66 8.70
CA LEU A 63 -28.41 3.09 8.93
C LEU A 63 -29.32 3.70 7.86
N VAL A 64 -29.18 3.30 6.59
CA VAL A 64 -30.11 3.75 5.52
C VAL A 64 -31.53 3.30 5.83
N ALA A 65 -31.73 2.03 6.17
CA ALA A 65 -33.06 1.49 6.47
C ALA A 65 -33.71 2.19 7.69
N GLU A 66 -32.91 2.55 8.69
CA GLU A 66 -33.36 3.23 9.92
C GLU A 66 -33.67 4.72 9.70
N HIS A 67 -32.84 5.44 8.94
CA HIS A 67 -32.86 6.91 8.92
C HIS A 67 -33.28 7.53 7.58
N ALA A 68 -33.22 6.77 6.48
CA ALA A 68 -33.53 7.25 5.14
C ALA A 68 -34.25 6.19 4.27
N PRO A 69 -35.36 5.59 4.76
CA PRO A 69 -36.07 4.57 4.00
C PRO A 69 -36.61 5.15 2.69
N GLY A 70 -36.29 4.48 1.57
CA GLY A 70 -36.72 4.87 0.23
C GLY A 70 -35.86 5.94 -0.45
N ALA A 71 -34.75 6.37 0.16
CA ALA A 71 -33.79 7.24 -0.49
C ALA A 71 -33.00 6.52 -1.59
N GLU A 72 -32.54 7.25 -2.61
CA GLU A 72 -31.48 6.77 -3.49
C GLU A 72 -30.17 6.69 -2.71
N VAL A 73 -29.43 5.61 -2.88
CA VAL A 73 -28.24 5.33 -2.07
C VAL A 73 -27.00 5.27 -2.94
N GLU A 74 -25.97 6.02 -2.54
CA GLU A 74 -24.60 5.80 -3.00
C GLU A 74 -23.77 5.25 -1.83
N VAL A 75 -23.12 4.12 -2.04
CA VAL A 75 -22.12 3.57 -1.11
C VAL A 75 -20.74 3.95 -1.61
N ARG A 76 -19.95 4.57 -0.73
CA ARG A 76 -18.55 4.95 -0.94
C ARG A 76 -17.66 4.22 0.05
N MET A 77 -16.72 3.42 -0.44
CA MET A 77 -15.74 2.74 0.41
C MET A 77 -14.37 2.73 -0.26
N ASP A 78 -13.31 2.67 0.52
CA ASP A 78 -11.93 2.50 0.05
C ASP A 78 -11.53 1.04 -0.17
N SER A 79 -12.38 0.09 0.24
CA SER A 79 -12.30 -1.31 -0.18
C SER A 79 -12.82 -1.52 -1.60
N LYS A 80 -11.92 -1.52 -2.58
CA LYS A 80 -12.25 -1.85 -3.97
C LYS A 80 -12.85 -3.26 -4.09
N LEU A 81 -12.37 -4.20 -3.27
CA LEU A 81 -12.87 -5.57 -3.22
C LEU A 81 -14.37 -5.62 -2.88
N VAL A 82 -14.79 -4.96 -1.80
CA VAL A 82 -16.18 -4.95 -1.35
C VAL A 82 -17.08 -4.26 -2.37
N ILE A 83 -16.68 -3.07 -2.86
CA ILE A 83 -17.44 -2.31 -3.86
C ILE A 83 -17.68 -3.14 -5.13
N GLU A 84 -16.63 -3.77 -5.67
CA GLU A 84 -16.72 -4.54 -6.91
C GLU A 84 -17.54 -5.84 -6.75
N GLN A 85 -17.46 -6.49 -5.59
CA GLN A 85 -18.25 -7.68 -5.30
C GLN A 85 -19.74 -7.36 -5.11
N MET A 86 -20.05 -6.23 -4.46
CA MET A 86 -21.42 -5.79 -4.23
C MET A 86 -22.08 -5.24 -5.48
N ALA A 87 -21.31 -4.58 -6.34
CA ALA A 87 -21.75 -4.22 -7.69
C ALA A 87 -21.94 -5.42 -8.64
N GLY A 88 -21.63 -6.65 -8.19
CA GLY A 88 -21.74 -7.86 -9.00
C GLY A 88 -20.67 -8.03 -10.07
N ARG A 89 -19.68 -7.13 -10.13
CA ARG A 89 -18.58 -7.17 -11.10
C ARG A 89 -17.56 -8.25 -10.75
N TRP A 90 -17.33 -8.51 -9.46
CA TRP A 90 -16.35 -9.50 -8.98
C TRP A 90 -17.02 -10.69 -8.26
N LYS A 91 -16.47 -11.90 -8.45
CA LYS A 91 -16.98 -13.12 -7.79
C LYS A 91 -16.51 -13.19 -6.33
N ILE A 92 -17.43 -13.53 -5.43
CA ILE A 92 -17.12 -13.79 -4.01
C ILE A 92 -16.75 -15.27 -3.86
N LYS A 93 -15.44 -15.54 -3.74
CA LYS A 93 -14.92 -16.91 -3.65
C LYS A 93 -14.79 -17.42 -2.20
N HIS A 94 -14.41 -16.56 -1.26
CA HIS A 94 -14.15 -16.95 0.13
C HIS A 94 -15.43 -17.31 0.88
N ALA A 95 -15.40 -18.46 1.56
CA ALA A 95 -16.56 -18.99 2.30
C ALA A 95 -17.03 -18.06 3.42
N SER A 96 -16.13 -17.36 4.12
CA SER A 96 -16.46 -16.41 5.19
C SER A 96 -17.13 -15.12 4.69
N MET A 97 -16.91 -14.74 3.43
CA MET A 97 -17.48 -13.52 2.85
C MET A 97 -18.86 -13.74 2.21
N LYS A 98 -19.18 -14.98 1.80
CA LYS A 98 -20.47 -15.29 1.15
C LYS A 98 -21.68 -14.92 2.03
N PRO A 99 -21.71 -15.25 3.34
CA PRO A 99 -22.83 -14.87 4.21
C PRO A 99 -22.95 -13.35 4.37
N LEU A 100 -21.83 -12.66 4.53
CA LEU A 100 -21.80 -11.20 4.70
C LEU A 100 -22.27 -10.48 3.44
N ALA A 101 -21.83 -10.92 2.27
CA ALA A 101 -22.27 -10.37 1.00
C ALA A 101 -23.74 -10.66 0.72
N ALA A 102 -24.26 -11.84 1.10
CA ALA A 102 -25.69 -12.13 1.02
C ALA A 102 -26.49 -11.15 1.89
N ARG A 103 -26.06 -10.95 3.14
CA ARG A 103 -26.70 -10.01 4.06
C ARG A 103 -26.67 -8.56 3.54
N ALA A 104 -25.52 -8.11 3.04
CA ALA A 104 -25.41 -6.77 2.44
C ALA A 104 -26.33 -6.61 1.22
N LYS A 105 -26.52 -7.67 0.41
CA LYS A 105 -27.45 -7.64 -0.74
C LYS A 105 -28.91 -7.58 -0.32
N GLU A 106 -29.28 -8.27 0.76
CA GLU A 106 -30.64 -8.21 1.31
C GLU A 106 -30.99 -6.81 1.84
N LEU A 107 -30.00 -6.11 2.40
CA LEU A 107 -30.17 -4.76 2.95
C LEU A 107 -30.09 -3.66 1.87
N ALA A 108 -29.36 -3.91 0.78
CA ALA A 108 -29.18 -2.93 -0.28
C ALA A 108 -30.49 -2.68 -1.03
N PRO A 109 -31.00 -1.42 -1.07
CA PRO A 109 -32.16 -1.11 -1.89
C PRO A 109 -31.86 -1.28 -3.39
N ALA A 110 -32.90 -1.39 -4.20
CA ALA A 110 -32.73 -1.43 -5.64
C ALA A 110 -32.09 -0.11 -6.14
N GLY A 111 -31.09 -0.21 -7.01
CA GLY A 111 -30.45 0.95 -7.62
C GLY A 111 -29.30 1.59 -6.82
N VAL A 112 -28.76 0.92 -5.79
CA VAL A 112 -27.55 1.40 -5.08
C VAL A 112 -26.42 1.64 -6.08
N VAL A 113 -25.83 2.84 -5.99
CA VAL A 113 -24.59 3.19 -6.70
C VAL A 113 -23.40 2.77 -5.84
N TRP A 114 -22.52 1.94 -6.39
CA TRP A 114 -21.34 1.42 -5.69
C TRP A 114 -20.08 2.14 -6.18
N THR A 115 -19.56 3.04 -5.37
CA THR A 115 -18.43 3.90 -5.71
C THR A 115 -17.20 3.54 -4.87
N TRP A 116 -16.11 3.18 -5.53
CA TRP A 116 -14.82 3.09 -4.84
C TRP A 116 -14.22 4.49 -4.70
N ILE A 117 -13.73 4.82 -3.51
CA ILE A 117 -13.04 6.08 -3.24
C ILE A 117 -11.63 5.82 -2.68
N PRO A 118 -10.62 6.66 -2.99
CA PRO A 118 -9.33 6.60 -2.31
C PRO A 118 -9.48 6.72 -0.78
N ARG A 119 -8.61 6.06 -0.01
CA ARG A 119 -8.62 6.09 1.47
C ARG A 119 -8.60 7.50 2.06
N GLU A 120 -7.85 8.40 1.44
CA GLU A 120 -7.81 9.82 1.82
C GLU A 120 -9.14 10.59 1.64
N ARG A 121 -10.13 9.97 1.00
CA ARG A 121 -11.51 10.45 0.90
C ARG A 121 -12.49 9.72 1.82
N ASN A 122 -12.06 8.68 2.55
CA ASN A 122 -12.89 7.89 3.48
C ASN A 122 -12.56 8.16 4.97
N THR A 123 -12.04 9.36 5.27
CA THR A 123 -11.46 9.69 6.59
C THR A 123 -12.47 9.64 7.73
N ALA A 124 -13.75 9.92 7.47
CA ALA A 124 -14.79 9.92 8.51
C ALA A 124 -15.07 8.50 9.04
N ALA A 125 -15.16 7.51 8.14
CA ALA A 125 -15.40 6.12 8.51
C ALA A 125 -14.16 5.50 9.17
N ASP A 126 -12.95 5.81 8.66
CA ASP A 126 -11.68 5.39 9.26
C ASP A 126 -11.50 5.95 10.69
N ALA A 127 -11.86 7.22 10.92
CA ALA A 127 -11.72 7.85 12.22
C ALA A 127 -12.58 7.17 13.30
N ILE A 128 -13.88 6.95 13.03
CA ILE A 128 -14.79 6.33 14.01
C ILE A 128 -14.46 4.84 14.25
N LEU A 129 -13.94 4.16 13.24
CA LEU A 129 -13.42 2.80 13.36
C LEU A 129 -12.22 2.73 14.31
N ASN A 130 -11.25 3.64 14.13
CA ASN A 130 -10.05 3.67 14.94
C ASN A 130 -10.36 4.04 16.40
N GLU A 131 -11.32 4.94 16.61
CA GLU A 131 -11.84 5.26 17.93
C GLU A 131 -12.43 4.03 18.62
N ALA A 132 -13.22 3.21 17.91
CA ALA A 132 -13.79 1.97 18.47
C ALA A 132 -12.70 0.96 18.87
N LEU A 133 -11.67 0.78 18.03
CA LEU A 133 -10.52 -0.09 18.35
C LEU A 133 -9.74 0.39 19.58
N ASP A 134 -9.57 1.70 19.73
CA ASP A 134 -8.84 2.29 20.85
C ASP A 134 -9.65 2.31 22.14
N ALA A 135 -10.97 2.52 22.07
CA ALA A 135 -11.86 2.42 23.21
C ALA A 135 -11.87 1.00 23.80
N ALA A 136 -11.94 -0.02 22.95
CA ALA A 136 -11.87 -1.42 23.37
C ALA A 136 -10.53 -1.76 24.03
N LYS A 137 -9.42 -1.21 23.52
CA LYS A 137 -8.08 -1.40 24.13
C LYS A 137 -7.97 -0.78 25.54
N ARG A 138 -8.75 0.27 25.83
CA ARG A 138 -8.81 0.93 27.14
C ARG A 138 -9.83 0.30 28.11
N GLY A 139 -10.55 -0.75 27.71
CA GLY A 139 -11.58 -1.40 28.53
C GLY A 139 -12.90 -0.62 28.63
N GLY A 140 -13.13 0.36 27.76
CA GLY A 140 -14.39 1.11 27.67
C GLY A 140 -15.45 0.37 26.83
N PRO A 141 -16.72 0.82 26.83
CA PRO A 141 -17.75 0.25 25.97
C PRO A 141 -17.34 0.40 24.49
N ALA A 142 -17.50 -0.69 23.73
CA ALA A 142 -17.06 -0.80 22.34
C ALA A 142 -17.97 -0.10 21.30
N THR A 143 -18.85 0.80 21.76
CA THR A 143 -19.84 1.51 20.95
C THR A 143 -19.65 3.02 21.10
N ALA A 144 -19.47 3.73 19.98
CA ALA A 144 -19.49 5.19 19.99
C ALA A 144 -20.94 5.70 20.02
N PRO A 145 -21.33 6.60 20.95
CA PRO A 145 -22.70 7.14 20.99
C PRO A 145 -22.99 8.11 19.84
N ALA A 146 -24.21 8.06 19.31
CA ALA A 146 -24.72 9.00 18.32
C ALA A 146 -24.90 10.39 18.94
N ALA A 147 -24.14 11.40 18.49
CA ALA A 147 -24.39 12.79 18.85
C ALA A 147 -24.04 13.79 17.72
N ALA A 148 -25.00 14.70 17.53
CA ALA A 148 -25.20 15.84 16.64
C ALA A 148 -24.02 16.61 15.98
N ALA A 149 -24.31 16.97 14.72
CA ALA A 149 -23.77 17.98 13.82
C ALA A 149 -22.88 19.11 14.39
N GLY A 150 -21.75 19.35 13.72
CA GLY A 150 -20.96 20.58 13.87
C GLY A 150 -19.75 20.70 12.93
N ARG A 151 -19.93 21.50 11.87
CA ARG A 151 -18.94 22.24 11.04
C ARG A 151 -17.86 21.47 10.26
N ALA A 152 -18.05 21.45 8.94
CA ALA A 152 -17.08 21.06 7.93
C ALA A 152 -15.89 22.04 7.86
N VAL A 153 -14.69 21.49 7.71
CA VAL A 153 -13.49 22.20 7.24
C VAL A 153 -13.29 21.79 5.79
N GLU A 154 -13.43 22.74 4.87
CA GLU A 154 -13.10 22.52 3.45
C GLU A 154 -11.58 22.51 3.23
N PRO A 155 -11.06 21.59 2.40
CA PRO A 155 -9.84 21.84 1.64
C PRO A 155 -10.19 22.19 0.20
N SER A 156 -9.86 23.44 -0.13
CA SER A 156 -9.60 24.04 -1.43
C SER A 156 -9.37 23.08 -2.60
N ALA A 157 -10.09 23.36 -3.69
CA ALA A 157 -9.96 22.76 -5.00
C ALA A 157 -8.56 22.89 -5.62
N VAL A 158 -8.15 21.82 -6.30
CA VAL A 158 -7.13 21.81 -7.37
C VAL A 158 -7.78 20.99 -8.51
N PRO A 159 -7.69 21.44 -9.78
CA PRO A 159 -8.72 21.15 -10.77
C PRO A 159 -8.75 19.69 -11.25
N ALA A 160 -9.97 19.26 -11.59
CA ALA A 160 -10.27 17.99 -12.20
C ALA A 160 -9.52 17.81 -13.54
N ASP A 161 -8.78 16.71 -13.65
CA ASP A 161 -8.45 16.16 -14.95
C ASP A 161 -9.66 15.34 -15.44
N THR A 162 -10.21 15.78 -16.55
CA THR A 162 -11.40 15.26 -17.18
C THR A 162 -11.07 14.04 -18.03
N GLY A 163 -11.58 12.88 -17.60
CA GLY A 163 -12.07 11.84 -18.49
C GLY A 163 -11.02 10.92 -19.15
N ALA A 164 -10.97 9.68 -18.67
CA ALA A 164 -10.79 8.53 -19.55
C ALA A 164 -11.65 7.36 -19.06
N ASP A 165 -12.59 6.98 -19.91
CA ASP A 165 -13.38 5.77 -19.88
C ASP A 165 -12.51 4.52 -19.66
N THR A 166 -12.81 3.72 -18.64
CA THR A 166 -12.28 2.36 -18.53
C THR A 166 -13.42 1.40 -18.22
N GLY A 167 -14.17 1.03 -19.27
CA GLY A 167 -14.96 -0.19 -19.29
C GLY A 167 -14.19 -1.39 -18.70
N THR A 168 -14.95 -2.37 -18.19
CA THR A 168 -14.46 -3.64 -17.63
C THR A 168 -13.32 -4.26 -18.45
N ARG A 169 -12.07 -4.19 -17.97
CA ARG A 169 -10.90 -4.80 -18.64
C ARG A 169 -10.39 -6.03 -17.90
N ASN A 170 -10.08 -7.06 -18.71
CA ASN A 170 -9.77 -8.44 -18.34
C ASN A 170 -8.57 -8.54 -17.36
N PRO A 171 -8.68 -9.25 -16.21
CA PRO A 171 -7.59 -9.43 -15.25
C PRO A 171 -6.45 -10.33 -15.77
N MET A 172 -6.64 -11.02 -16.91
CA MET A 172 -5.60 -11.84 -17.52
C MET A 172 -4.63 -10.95 -18.32
N VAL A 173 -3.58 -10.46 -17.65
CA VAL A 173 -2.56 -9.57 -18.22
C VAL A 173 -1.89 -10.14 -19.49
N GLY A 174 -1.74 -11.47 -19.59
CA GLY A 174 -1.14 -12.13 -20.76
C GLY A 174 -1.96 -12.07 -22.07
N TRP A 175 -3.18 -11.54 -22.02
CA TRP A 175 -4.08 -11.40 -23.17
C TRP A 175 -4.36 -9.92 -23.52
N ARG A 176 -3.57 -9.00 -22.97
CA ARG A 176 -3.66 -7.56 -23.24
C ARG A 176 -2.80 -7.17 -24.42
N ASP A 177 -3.22 -6.15 -25.16
CA ASP A 177 -2.36 -5.44 -26.10
C ASP A 177 -1.51 -4.40 -25.33
N PRO A 178 -0.18 -4.61 -25.19
CA PRO A 178 0.68 -3.67 -24.49
C PRO A 178 0.81 -2.31 -25.19
N LEU A 179 0.42 -2.20 -26.47
CA LEU A 179 0.52 -0.98 -27.26
C LEU A 179 -0.69 -0.05 -27.07
N ALA A 180 -1.84 -0.58 -26.66
CA ALA A 180 -3.04 0.21 -26.42
C ALA A 180 -3.02 0.92 -25.06
N ASP A 181 -2.42 0.30 -24.03
CA ASP A 181 -2.31 0.80 -22.66
C ASP A 181 -0.95 0.41 -22.05
N PRO A 182 0.14 1.15 -22.34
CA PRO A 182 1.47 0.76 -21.90
C PRO A 182 1.58 0.83 -20.36
N PRO A 183 2.16 -0.19 -19.70
CA PRO A 183 2.37 -0.15 -18.26
C PRO A 183 3.55 0.75 -17.89
N THR A 184 3.48 1.40 -16.74
CA THR A 184 4.68 1.94 -16.09
C THR A 184 5.56 0.77 -15.68
N THR A 185 6.78 0.72 -16.21
CA THR A 185 7.75 -0.32 -15.88
C THR A 185 8.73 0.22 -14.85
N LEU A 186 8.78 -0.41 -13.67
CA LEU A 186 9.72 -0.11 -12.61
C LEU A 186 10.84 -1.16 -12.63
N THR A 187 12.03 -0.74 -13.03
CA THR A 187 13.25 -1.56 -12.99
C THR A 187 13.99 -1.26 -11.69
N LEU A 188 13.88 -2.17 -10.72
CA LEU A 188 14.42 -2.06 -9.38
C LEU A 188 15.85 -2.60 -9.37
N VAL A 189 16.82 -1.74 -9.06
CA VAL A 189 18.24 -2.11 -8.98
C VAL A 189 18.69 -1.99 -7.53
N ARG A 190 19.17 -3.09 -6.94
CA ARG A 190 19.84 -3.00 -5.64
C ARG A 190 21.20 -2.34 -5.85
N HIS A 191 21.66 -1.50 -4.92
CA HIS A 191 23.04 -1.00 -4.98
C HIS A 191 24.08 -2.15 -5.06
N GLY A 192 25.24 -1.87 -5.66
CA GLY A 192 26.37 -2.79 -5.68
C GLY A 192 26.96 -3.04 -4.29
N ALA A 193 27.84 -4.03 -4.18
CA ALA A 193 28.44 -4.39 -2.89
C ALA A 193 29.22 -3.23 -2.22
N THR A 194 29.13 -3.22 -0.90
CA THR A 194 29.98 -2.43 0.00
C THR A 194 30.66 -3.39 0.98
N ASP A 195 31.66 -2.93 1.72
CA ASP A 195 32.31 -3.79 2.73
C ASP A 195 31.32 -4.24 3.82
N ASN A 196 30.38 -3.37 4.21
CA ASN A 196 29.27 -3.72 5.12
C ASN A 196 28.34 -4.78 4.54
N THR A 197 28.11 -4.76 3.22
CA THR A 197 27.30 -5.79 2.54
C THR A 197 27.96 -7.16 2.63
N ILE A 198 29.28 -7.24 2.43
CA ILE A 198 30.04 -8.48 2.54
C ILE A 198 30.05 -8.96 3.99
N ALA A 199 30.25 -8.05 4.94
CA ALA A 199 30.27 -8.33 6.37
C ALA A 199 28.87 -8.63 6.97
N LYS A 200 27.79 -8.51 6.19
CA LYS A 200 26.39 -8.68 6.63
C LYS A 200 26.05 -7.81 7.85
N VAL A 201 26.50 -6.56 7.80
CA VAL A 201 26.24 -5.54 8.82
C VAL A 201 24.94 -4.81 8.49
N PHE A 202 24.11 -4.57 9.50
CA PHE A 202 22.95 -3.69 9.37
C PHE A 202 23.41 -2.29 8.99
N CYS A 203 22.87 -1.77 7.88
CA CYS A 203 23.31 -0.51 7.28
C CYS A 203 22.11 0.23 6.67
N GLY A 204 21.37 0.89 7.55
CA GLY A 204 20.21 1.71 7.26
C GLY A 204 20.60 3.15 6.94
N THR A 205 19.67 4.06 7.21
CA THR A 205 19.82 5.51 7.01
C THR A 205 20.50 6.22 8.17
N GLY A 206 20.37 5.69 9.40
CA GLY A 206 20.90 6.28 10.63
C GLY A 206 22.37 5.95 10.93
N GLY A 207 22.95 4.99 10.20
CA GLY A 207 24.31 4.50 10.37
C GLY A 207 25.35 5.15 9.46
N SER A 208 26.44 4.42 9.22
CA SER A 208 27.44 4.79 8.20
C SER A 208 26.81 4.82 6.80
N ASP A 209 27.25 5.75 5.94
CA ASP A 209 26.87 5.80 4.52
C ASP A 209 28.06 5.39 3.61
N PRO A 210 28.43 4.09 3.59
CA PRO A 210 29.58 3.63 2.81
C PRO A 210 29.30 3.74 1.31
N GLY A 211 30.37 4.00 0.54
CA GLY A 211 30.36 3.85 -0.90
C GLY A 211 30.54 2.40 -1.34
N LEU A 212 30.45 2.17 -2.65
CA LEU A 212 30.74 0.89 -3.28
C LEU A 212 32.21 0.51 -3.08
N ASN A 213 32.48 -0.79 -2.94
CA ASN A 213 33.85 -1.31 -3.06
C ASN A 213 34.17 -1.67 -4.53
N ASP A 214 35.35 -2.21 -4.81
CA ASP A 214 35.78 -2.53 -6.17
C ASP A 214 34.82 -3.51 -6.87
N GLU A 215 34.42 -4.57 -6.17
CA GLU A 215 33.44 -5.53 -6.67
C GLU A 215 32.07 -4.85 -6.90
N GLY A 216 31.64 -3.98 -5.98
CA GLY A 216 30.40 -3.21 -6.12
C GLY A 216 30.39 -2.28 -7.33
N ARG A 217 31.52 -1.67 -7.67
CA ARG A 217 31.68 -0.87 -8.89
C ARG A 217 31.58 -1.73 -10.15
N ALA A 218 32.25 -2.88 -10.17
CA ALA A 218 32.17 -3.82 -11.28
C ALA A 218 30.73 -4.35 -11.47
N GLN A 219 30.06 -4.69 -10.36
CA GLN A 219 28.66 -5.07 -10.32
C GLN A 219 27.72 -3.99 -10.88
N ALA A 220 27.90 -2.74 -10.45
CA ALA A 220 27.10 -1.61 -10.94
C ALA A 220 27.26 -1.41 -12.45
N ALA A 221 28.47 -1.57 -12.99
CA ALA A 221 28.72 -1.49 -14.43
C ALA A 221 27.98 -2.59 -15.22
N ARG A 222 27.95 -3.84 -14.71
CA ARG A 222 27.19 -4.93 -15.34
C ARG A 222 25.68 -4.68 -15.29
N ALA A 223 25.18 -4.17 -14.16
CA ALA A 223 23.78 -3.79 -14.04
C ALA A 223 23.41 -2.62 -14.96
N ALA A 224 24.28 -1.62 -15.11
CA ALA A 224 24.09 -0.53 -16.05
C ALA A 224 23.99 -1.03 -17.49
N ALA A 225 24.89 -1.93 -17.91
CA ALA A 225 24.83 -2.54 -19.25
C ALA A 225 23.53 -3.34 -19.46
N TYR A 226 23.12 -4.14 -18.47
CA TYR A 226 21.87 -4.91 -18.51
C TYR A 226 20.64 -3.99 -18.65
N VAL A 227 20.56 -2.94 -17.83
CA VAL A 227 19.46 -1.98 -17.85
C VAL A 227 19.46 -1.15 -19.14
N ALA A 228 20.62 -0.76 -19.65
CA ALA A 228 20.75 -0.01 -20.90
C ALA A 228 20.23 -0.80 -22.12
N ALA A 229 20.40 -2.13 -22.12
CA ALA A 229 19.84 -2.99 -23.17
C ALA A 229 18.30 -3.01 -23.18
N GLU A 230 17.66 -2.83 -22.02
CA GLU A 230 16.20 -2.69 -21.91
C GLU A 230 15.73 -1.24 -22.13
N GLY A 231 16.59 -0.25 -21.90
CA GLY A 231 16.30 1.18 -22.01
C GLY A 231 15.44 1.71 -20.86
N ALA A 232 15.61 2.99 -20.55
CA ALA A 232 14.83 3.70 -19.54
C ALA A 232 14.62 5.16 -19.92
N ASP A 233 13.58 5.78 -19.35
CA ASP A 233 13.26 7.19 -19.53
C ASP A 233 13.68 8.04 -18.33
N VAL A 234 13.79 7.42 -17.15
CA VAL A 234 14.06 8.10 -15.88
C VAL A 234 14.90 7.21 -14.97
N VAL A 235 15.90 7.79 -14.30
CA VAL A 235 16.65 7.15 -13.22
C VAL A 235 16.37 7.86 -11.91
N VAL A 236 15.88 7.12 -10.91
CA VAL A 236 15.63 7.61 -9.54
C VAL A 236 16.47 6.82 -8.57
N SER A 237 17.11 7.50 -7.62
CA SER A 237 17.99 6.87 -6.64
C SER A 237 17.62 7.24 -5.21
N SER A 238 17.84 6.29 -4.30
CA SER A 238 17.95 6.59 -2.88
C SER A 238 19.05 7.63 -2.63
N PRO A 239 18.89 8.53 -1.63
CA PRO A 239 19.93 9.47 -1.27
C PRO A 239 21.17 8.81 -0.65
N LEU A 240 21.18 7.53 -0.29
CA LEU A 240 22.38 6.90 0.30
C LEU A 240 23.48 6.72 -0.75
N ARG A 241 24.73 6.98 -0.36
CA ARG A 241 25.91 7.06 -1.25
C ARG A 241 26.05 5.84 -2.16
N ARG A 242 25.97 4.62 -1.63
CA ARG A 242 26.02 3.38 -2.41
C ARG A 242 24.98 3.31 -3.54
N CYS A 243 23.78 3.85 -3.32
CA CYS A 243 22.75 3.95 -4.34
C CYS A 243 23.03 5.08 -5.32
N ARG A 244 23.50 6.24 -4.86
CA ARG A 244 23.89 7.34 -5.76
C ARG A 244 25.02 6.93 -6.70
N GLU A 245 26.05 6.27 -6.19
CA GLU A 245 27.16 5.75 -7.00
C GLU A 245 26.68 4.70 -8.00
N THR A 246 25.83 3.75 -7.60
CA THR A 246 25.24 2.76 -8.52
C THR A 246 24.37 3.44 -9.58
N ALA A 247 23.53 4.40 -9.17
CA ALA A 247 22.62 5.11 -10.07
C ALA A 247 23.36 5.98 -11.08
N GLN A 248 24.47 6.60 -10.68
CA GLN A 248 25.28 7.39 -11.60
C GLN A 248 25.83 6.53 -12.73
N VAL A 249 26.36 5.34 -12.41
CA VAL A 249 26.85 4.39 -13.44
C VAL A 249 25.73 3.98 -14.41
N VAL A 250 24.53 3.73 -13.89
CA VAL A 250 23.35 3.41 -14.71
C VAL A 250 22.92 4.60 -15.58
N ALA A 251 22.87 5.80 -15.00
CA ALA A 251 22.44 7.01 -15.69
C ALA A 251 23.43 7.43 -16.78
N ASP A 252 24.74 7.31 -16.53
CA ASP A 252 25.80 7.57 -17.52
C ASP A 252 25.67 6.63 -18.73
N ALA A 253 25.39 5.34 -18.50
CA ALA A 253 25.18 4.36 -19.57
C ALA A 253 23.92 4.62 -20.41
N LEU A 254 22.92 5.30 -19.83
CA LEU A 254 21.66 5.66 -20.47
C LEU A 254 21.68 7.10 -21.06
N GLY A 255 22.67 7.92 -20.71
CA GLY A 255 22.70 9.34 -21.04
C GLY A 255 21.59 10.14 -20.33
N LEU A 256 21.25 9.78 -19.09
CA LEU A 256 20.19 10.41 -18.29
C LEU A 256 20.75 11.08 -17.02
N ASP A 257 19.95 11.96 -16.41
CA ASP A 257 20.21 12.50 -15.08
C ASP A 257 19.62 11.62 -13.97
N VAL A 258 20.19 11.72 -12.77
CA VAL A 258 19.70 11.02 -11.57
C VAL A 258 18.79 11.92 -10.75
N VAL A 259 17.53 11.50 -10.57
CA VAL A 259 16.60 12.11 -9.60
C VAL A 259 16.80 11.45 -8.23
N VAL A 260 16.97 12.24 -7.17
CA VAL A 260 17.11 11.70 -5.81
C VAL A 260 15.78 11.71 -5.08
N ASP A 261 15.41 10.59 -4.45
CA ASP A 261 14.15 10.44 -3.73
C ASP A 261 14.31 9.73 -2.39
N GLY A 262 13.94 10.41 -1.30
CA GLY A 262 14.00 9.87 0.06
C GLY A 262 13.10 8.66 0.29
N GLY A 263 12.06 8.46 -0.53
CA GLY A 263 11.18 7.30 -0.46
C GLY A 263 11.88 5.97 -0.75
N LEU A 264 13.03 5.99 -1.45
CA LEU A 264 13.83 4.81 -1.81
C LEU A 264 14.88 4.43 -0.76
N GLN A 265 14.97 5.13 0.37
CA GLN A 265 15.92 4.81 1.45
C GLN A 265 15.68 3.43 2.06
N GLU A 266 16.76 2.79 2.51
CA GLU A 266 16.70 1.56 3.30
C GLU A 266 15.91 1.78 4.60
N THR A 267 15.52 0.69 5.24
CA THR A 267 14.99 0.71 6.62
C THR A 267 15.99 1.36 7.56
N GLU A 268 15.49 2.14 8.51
CA GLU A 268 16.30 2.65 9.61
C GLU A 268 16.48 1.55 10.65
N PHE A 269 17.73 1.15 10.95
CA PHE A 269 17.99 0.08 11.91
C PHE A 269 18.32 0.60 13.32
N GLY A 270 18.41 1.93 13.48
CA GLY A 270 18.56 2.58 14.78
C GLY A 270 19.81 2.09 15.51
N GLU A 271 19.64 1.60 16.72
CA GLU A 271 20.74 1.08 17.54
C GLU A 271 21.46 -0.14 16.94
N TRP A 272 20.89 -0.77 15.92
CA TRP A 272 21.52 -1.92 15.24
C TRP A 272 22.44 -1.51 14.10
N ASP A 273 22.41 -0.26 13.65
CA ASP A 273 23.29 0.22 12.60
C ASP A 273 24.77 -0.01 12.95
N GLY A 274 25.53 -0.58 12.00
CA GLY A 274 26.93 -0.94 12.20
C GLY A 274 27.17 -2.26 12.92
N LEU A 275 26.13 -2.97 13.34
CA LEU A 275 26.24 -4.30 13.96
C LEU A 275 25.94 -5.42 12.98
N THR A 276 26.58 -6.56 13.17
CA THR A 276 26.18 -7.82 12.54
C THR A 276 24.97 -8.42 13.25
N PHE A 277 24.25 -9.30 12.56
CA PHE A 277 23.15 -10.05 13.15
C PHE A 277 23.57 -10.83 14.42
N ALA A 278 24.76 -11.43 14.42
CA ALA A 278 25.29 -12.14 15.58
C ALA A 278 25.49 -11.21 16.77
N GLN A 279 26.08 -10.03 16.56
CA GLN A 279 26.26 -9.05 17.62
C GLN A 279 24.94 -8.51 18.17
N VAL A 280 23.93 -8.28 17.32
CA VAL A 280 22.58 -7.91 17.77
C VAL A 280 21.98 -9.02 18.64
N LYS A 281 22.07 -10.27 18.17
CA LYS A 281 21.58 -11.44 18.90
C LYS A 281 22.25 -11.61 20.26
N ASP A 282 23.56 -11.40 20.34
CA ASP A 282 24.32 -11.54 21.59
C ASP A 282 23.99 -10.42 22.58
N ARG A 283 23.66 -9.21 22.09
CA ARG A 283 23.31 -8.05 22.93
C ARG A 283 21.88 -8.10 23.46
N ASP A 284 20.91 -8.37 22.60
CA ASP A 284 19.49 -8.38 22.95
C ASP A 284 18.72 -9.41 22.11
N PRO A 285 18.78 -10.70 22.49
CA PRO A 285 18.09 -11.76 21.76
C PRO A 285 16.56 -11.62 21.84
N VAL A 286 16.02 -11.04 22.92
CA VAL A 286 14.58 -10.90 23.12
C VAL A 286 13.99 -9.88 22.15
N THR A 287 14.64 -8.73 21.97
CA THR A 287 14.19 -7.74 20.98
C THR A 287 14.37 -8.24 19.56
N LEU A 288 15.47 -8.95 19.28
CA LEU A 288 15.66 -9.57 17.97
C LEU A 288 14.55 -10.59 17.65
N ASP A 289 14.20 -11.48 18.58
CA ASP A 289 13.13 -12.47 18.39
C ASP A 289 11.77 -11.80 18.16
N ARG A 290 11.45 -10.74 18.89
CA ARG A 290 10.21 -9.96 18.68
C ARG A 290 10.16 -9.31 17.30
N TRP A 291 11.28 -8.76 16.84
CA TRP A 291 11.39 -8.15 15.52
C TRP A 291 11.25 -9.20 14.40
N LEU A 292 11.84 -10.38 14.56
CA LEU A 292 11.69 -11.49 13.59
C LEU A 292 10.26 -12.05 13.57
N ALA A 293 9.54 -11.98 14.69
CA ALA A 293 8.19 -12.50 14.81
C ALA A 293 7.11 -11.58 14.21
N SER A 294 7.40 -10.30 13.99
CA SER A 294 6.38 -9.33 13.56
C SER A 294 6.96 -8.19 12.73
N THR A 295 6.35 -7.93 11.58
CA THR A 295 6.74 -6.85 10.67
C THR A 295 6.42 -5.45 11.20
N ALA A 296 5.53 -5.37 12.20
CA ALA A 296 5.14 -4.12 12.86
C ALA A 296 6.09 -3.69 13.99
N ILE A 297 7.04 -4.55 14.38
CA ILE A 297 8.03 -4.23 15.40
C ILE A 297 9.25 -3.63 14.71
N ALA A 298 9.67 -2.44 15.15
CA ALA A 298 10.88 -1.80 14.69
C ALA A 298 12.10 -2.25 15.51
N PRO A 299 13.31 -2.24 14.94
CA PRO A 299 14.54 -2.17 15.72
C PRO A 299 14.49 -0.96 16.69
N PRO A 300 15.15 -0.99 17.85
CA PRO A 300 15.19 0.16 18.76
C PRO A 300 15.72 1.41 18.06
N GLY A 301 14.91 2.47 18.05
CA GLY A 301 15.22 3.73 17.37
C GLY A 301 15.23 3.65 15.84
N GLY A 302 14.68 2.58 15.26
CA GLY A 302 14.58 2.37 13.81
C GLY A 302 13.16 2.42 13.28
N GLU A 303 12.98 1.90 12.06
CA GLU A 303 11.71 1.83 11.32
C GLU A 303 11.25 0.37 11.23
N SER A 304 9.94 0.13 11.40
CA SER A 304 9.34 -1.18 11.16
C SER A 304 9.17 -1.47 9.68
N TYR A 305 9.04 -2.75 9.30
CA TYR A 305 8.78 -3.10 7.90
C TYR A 305 7.44 -2.55 7.40
N ASP A 306 6.45 -2.40 8.28
CA ASP A 306 5.14 -1.84 7.95
C ASP A 306 5.22 -0.34 7.63
N GLU A 307 6.07 0.42 8.33
CA GLU A 307 6.34 1.83 8.05
C GLU A 307 7.07 2.01 6.70
N VAL A 308 8.10 1.20 6.44
CA VAL A 308 8.81 1.16 5.15
C VAL A 308 7.81 0.85 4.03
N PHE A 309 6.93 -0.13 4.24
CA PHE A 309 5.90 -0.50 3.26
C PHE A 309 4.96 0.67 2.95
N ALA A 310 4.47 1.39 3.97
CA ALA A 310 3.59 2.53 3.77
C ALA A 310 4.28 3.64 2.96
N ARG A 311 5.57 3.91 3.23
CA ARG A 311 6.39 4.86 2.47
C ARG A 311 6.59 4.41 1.02
N VAL A 312 6.93 3.15 0.77
CA VAL A 312 7.10 2.60 -0.58
C VAL A 312 5.79 2.63 -1.37
N GLN A 313 4.66 2.36 -0.73
CA GLN A 313 3.35 2.42 -1.39
C GLN A 313 2.99 3.85 -1.84
N ARG A 314 3.25 4.86 -0.99
CA ARG A 314 3.10 6.28 -1.37
C ARG A 314 4.03 6.65 -2.52
N LEU A 315 5.29 6.21 -2.47
CA LEU A 315 6.26 6.44 -3.53
C LEU A 315 5.80 5.81 -4.86
N GLN A 316 5.35 4.56 -4.85
CA GLN A 316 4.86 3.87 -6.06
C GLN A 316 3.74 4.66 -6.72
N ARG A 317 2.73 5.09 -5.96
CA ARG A 317 1.62 5.90 -6.50
C ARG A 317 2.12 7.19 -7.14
N ARG A 318 3.04 7.90 -6.48
CA ARG A 318 3.63 9.14 -7.02
C ARG A 318 4.43 8.88 -8.30
N LEU A 319 5.21 7.81 -8.37
CA LEU A 319 5.99 7.45 -9.56
C LEU A 319 5.08 7.06 -10.73
N VAL A 320 4.03 6.29 -10.49
CA VAL A 320 3.05 5.92 -11.54
C VAL A 320 2.30 7.14 -12.05
N ALA A 321 1.90 8.06 -11.17
CA ALA A 321 1.25 9.31 -11.56
C ALA A 321 2.19 10.22 -12.38
N ALA A 322 3.46 10.33 -11.99
CA ALA A 322 4.43 11.18 -12.67
C ALA A 322 4.95 10.58 -14.00
N TYR A 323 5.07 9.25 -14.08
CA TYR A 323 5.76 8.54 -15.15
C TYR A 323 4.90 7.44 -15.77
N GLY A 324 3.58 7.66 -15.85
CA GLY A 324 2.61 6.76 -16.48
C GLY A 324 3.10 6.26 -17.86
N GLY A 325 3.13 4.93 -18.05
CA GLY A 325 3.53 4.31 -19.32
C GLY A 325 5.03 4.35 -19.66
N ARG A 326 5.87 4.92 -18.79
CA ARG A 326 7.32 5.03 -18.98
C ARG A 326 8.11 3.91 -18.29
N ARG A 327 9.38 3.79 -18.64
CA ARG A 327 10.37 2.91 -18.00
C ARG A 327 11.19 3.71 -16.99
N VAL A 328 11.07 3.36 -15.72
CA VAL A 328 11.70 4.07 -14.60
C VAL A 328 12.64 3.11 -13.87
N VAL A 329 13.91 3.47 -13.80
CA VAL A 329 14.90 2.74 -13.01
C VAL A 329 14.89 3.30 -11.59
N LEU A 330 14.74 2.42 -10.60
CA LEU A 330 14.77 2.77 -9.18
C LEU A 330 15.97 2.08 -8.52
N VAL A 331 16.98 2.85 -8.13
CA VAL A 331 18.16 2.33 -7.43
C VAL A 331 17.96 2.44 -5.92
N SER A 332 17.92 1.30 -5.25
CA SER A 332 17.51 1.20 -3.85
C SER A 332 18.20 0.04 -3.12
N HIS A 333 17.56 -0.48 -2.07
CA HIS A 333 18.13 -1.40 -1.10
C HIS A 333 17.24 -2.62 -0.92
N VAL A 334 17.62 -3.52 0.00
CA VAL A 334 16.94 -4.81 0.15
C VAL A 334 15.49 -4.62 0.57
N THR A 335 15.23 -3.81 1.60
CA THR A 335 13.87 -3.71 2.14
C THR A 335 12.90 -3.05 1.17
N PRO A 336 13.19 -1.85 0.61
CA PRO A 336 12.24 -1.20 -0.30
C PRO A 336 11.96 -2.01 -1.56
N ILE A 337 12.97 -2.69 -2.14
CA ILE A 337 12.79 -3.54 -3.32
C ILE A 337 11.84 -4.70 -3.01
N LYS A 338 12.01 -5.35 -1.85
CA LYS A 338 11.09 -6.39 -1.39
C LYS A 338 9.67 -5.85 -1.20
N MET A 339 9.49 -4.61 -0.74
CA MET A 339 8.17 -3.99 -0.63
C MET A 339 7.52 -3.73 -2.00
N PHE A 340 8.28 -3.29 -2.99
CA PHE A 340 7.77 -3.17 -4.37
C PHE A 340 7.36 -4.53 -4.95
N VAL A 341 8.16 -5.57 -4.73
CA VAL A 341 7.85 -6.94 -5.19
C VAL A 341 6.62 -7.48 -4.46
N ARG A 342 6.51 -7.24 -3.15
CA ARG A 342 5.32 -7.57 -2.37
C ARG A 342 4.07 -6.89 -2.96
N LEU A 343 4.12 -5.59 -3.22
CA LEU A 343 3.02 -4.83 -3.83
C LEU A 343 2.62 -5.45 -5.17
N ALA A 344 3.60 -5.80 -6.00
CA ALA A 344 3.37 -6.38 -7.31
C ALA A 344 2.66 -7.73 -7.27
N LEU A 345 2.92 -8.53 -6.23
CA LEU A 345 2.36 -9.86 -6.05
C LEU A 345 1.08 -9.88 -5.21
N ASP A 346 0.66 -8.74 -4.66
CA ASP A 346 -0.40 -8.65 -3.64
C ASP A 346 -0.19 -9.65 -2.49
N ALA A 347 1.08 -9.85 -2.11
CA ALA A 347 1.47 -10.87 -1.16
C ALA A 347 1.31 -10.40 0.31
N PRO A 348 1.05 -11.30 1.27
CA PRO A 348 1.04 -10.94 2.69
C PRO A 348 2.46 -10.52 3.16
N MET A 349 2.54 -9.66 4.18
CA MET A 349 3.83 -9.10 4.64
C MET A 349 4.94 -10.13 4.91
N PRO A 350 4.69 -11.30 5.53
CA PRO A 350 5.75 -12.28 5.80
C PRO A 350 6.54 -12.78 4.57
N VAL A 351 6.07 -12.51 3.35
CA VAL A 351 6.81 -12.82 2.12
C VAL A 351 8.21 -12.17 2.09
N ILE A 352 8.42 -11.04 2.78
CA ILE A 352 9.71 -10.33 2.78
C ILE A 352 10.88 -11.18 3.31
N HIS A 353 10.58 -12.17 4.15
CA HIS A 353 11.56 -13.12 4.70
C HIS A 353 11.83 -14.32 3.77
N ARG A 354 11.12 -14.41 2.64
CA ARG A 354 11.24 -15.49 1.63
C ARG A 354 11.78 -15.00 0.29
N LEU A 355 12.23 -13.75 0.27
CA LEU A 355 12.77 -13.07 -0.90
C LEU A 355 14.27 -12.90 -0.70
N GLU A 356 15.09 -13.43 -1.60
CA GLU A 356 16.54 -13.23 -1.61
C GLU A 356 16.92 -12.20 -2.66
N LEU A 357 17.85 -11.31 -2.35
CA LEU A 357 18.23 -10.23 -3.27
C LEU A 357 19.74 -10.02 -3.22
N GLN A 358 20.43 -10.21 -4.33
CA GLN A 358 21.88 -10.05 -4.44
C GLN A 358 22.29 -8.60 -4.77
N PRO A 359 23.51 -8.16 -4.40
CA PRO A 359 24.02 -6.85 -4.78
C PRO A 359 24.00 -6.63 -6.30
N ALA A 360 23.64 -5.42 -6.74
CA ALA A 360 23.44 -5.05 -8.14
C ALA A 360 22.49 -5.96 -8.95
N SER A 361 21.63 -6.74 -8.28
CA SER A 361 20.60 -7.47 -9.00
C SER A 361 19.47 -6.55 -9.45
N VAL A 362 18.79 -6.99 -10.49
CA VAL A 362 17.71 -6.28 -11.18
C VAL A 362 16.41 -7.05 -11.01
N SER A 363 15.35 -6.36 -10.61
CA SER A 363 13.99 -6.89 -10.58
C SER A 363 13.06 -5.96 -11.37
N THR A 364 12.09 -6.51 -12.07
CA THR A 364 11.22 -5.71 -12.95
C THR A 364 9.76 -5.91 -12.57
N VAL A 365 9.11 -4.81 -12.18
CA VAL A 365 7.67 -4.75 -11.89
C VAL A 365 7.00 -3.89 -12.96
N ARG A 366 5.81 -4.28 -13.39
CA ARG A 366 4.98 -3.49 -14.30
C ARG A 366 3.67 -3.13 -13.62
N ILE A 367 3.25 -1.88 -13.76
CA ILE A 367 1.98 -1.38 -13.21
C ILE A 367 1.15 -0.89 -14.38
N TRP A 368 -0.01 -1.49 -14.56
CA TRP A 368 -0.93 -1.20 -15.65
C TRP A 368 -1.86 -0.04 -15.28
N PRO A 369 -2.44 0.68 -16.25
CA PRO A 369 -3.31 1.82 -15.98
C PRO A 369 -4.54 1.51 -15.10
N ASP A 370 -4.98 0.25 -15.07
CA ASP A 370 -6.07 -0.23 -14.20
C ASP A 370 -5.65 -0.51 -12.75
N GLY A 371 -4.36 -0.32 -12.44
CA GLY A 371 -3.74 -0.54 -11.15
C GLY A 371 -3.28 -1.97 -10.88
N ILE A 372 -3.49 -2.91 -11.83
CA ILE A 372 -2.92 -4.25 -11.69
C ILE A 372 -1.40 -4.17 -11.83
N ALA A 373 -0.68 -4.90 -10.99
CA ALA A 373 0.77 -5.01 -11.07
C ALA A 373 1.19 -6.44 -11.44
N THR A 374 2.35 -6.58 -12.10
CA THR A 374 2.96 -7.87 -12.39
C THR A 374 4.46 -7.85 -12.11
N LEU A 375 4.99 -8.95 -11.60
CA LEU A 375 6.42 -9.20 -11.46
C LEU A 375 6.92 -9.92 -12.72
N ARG A 376 7.83 -9.31 -13.47
CA ARG A 376 8.39 -9.87 -14.71
C ARG A 376 9.70 -10.61 -14.49
N ALA A 377 10.51 -10.11 -13.57
CA ALA A 377 11.81 -10.66 -13.22
C ALA A 377 12.11 -10.31 -11.76
N TYR A 378 12.82 -11.19 -11.07
CA TYR A 378 13.21 -11.00 -9.68
C TYR A 378 14.63 -11.49 -9.47
N ASP A 379 15.44 -10.67 -8.82
CA ASP A 379 16.84 -10.96 -8.47
C ASP A 379 17.71 -11.45 -9.65
N VAL A 380 17.52 -10.85 -10.83
CA VAL A 380 18.38 -11.15 -11.99
C VAL A 380 19.76 -10.57 -11.72
N VAL A 381 20.79 -11.41 -11.70
CA VAL A 381 22.17 -11.00 -11.55
C VAL A 381 22.78 -10.87 -12.94
N PRO A 382 23.12 -9.65 -13.39
CA PRO A 382 23.72 -9.44 -14.69
C PRO A 382 25.02 -10.26 -14.85
N PRO A 383 25.16 -11.02 -15.95
CA PRO A 383 26.34 -11.84 -16.19
C PRO A 383 27.60 -10.99 -16.38
N ALA A 384 28.75 -11.61 -16.13
CA ALA A 384 30.08 -11.02 -16.29
C ALA A 384 30.43 -10.69 -17.73
#